data_AF-A0A9D9CST2-F1
#
_entry.id   AF-A0A9D9CST2-F1
#
_cell.length_a   1.000
_cell.length_b   1.000
_cell.length_c   1.000
_cell.angle_alpha   90.00
_cell.angle_beta   90.00
_cell.angle_gamma   90.00
#
_symmetry.space_group_name_H-M   'P 1'
#
loop_
_entity.id
_entity.type
_entity.pdbx_description
1 polymer ?
#
loop_
_entity_poly.entity_id
_entity_poly.type
_entity_poly.pdbx_seq_one_letter_code
_entity_poly.pdbx_strand_id
1 'polypeptide(L)' 'RDIAERGRTMDTAIEHYCDTVKPMHLQFIEPSKRYADIIVPQGGHNKVAIDVLTTTVEKALQQKKNRKK' A
#
# COMPACT_ATOMS: atom_id res chain seq x y z
N ARG A 1 -14.77 -0.03 -7.52
CA ARG A 1 -14.51 -1.34 -6.88
C ARG A 1 -15.70 -1.90 -6.12
N ASP A 2 -16.04 -1.46 -4.90
CA ASP A 2 -17.05 -2.18 -4.09
C ASP A 2 -18.46 -2.21 -4.70
N ILE A 3 -18.86 -1.16 -5.42
CA ILE A 3 -20.12 -1.13 -6.17
C ILE A 3 -19.95 -1.85 -7.53
N ALA A 4 -19.02 -1.38 -8.36
CA ALA A 4 -18.86 -1.84 -9.74
C ALA A 4 -18.29 -3.26 -9.93
N GLU A 5 -17.46 -3.76 -9.00
CA GLU A 5 -16.78 -5.07 -9.12
C GLU A 5 -17.29 -6.09 -8.09
N ARG A 6 -17.89 -5.64 -6.99
CA ARG A 6 -18.37 -6.52 -5.90
C ARG A 6 -19.88 -6.46 -5.67
N GLY A 7 -20.61 -5.66 -6.46
CA GLY A 7 -22.08 -5.63 -6.45
C GLY A 7 -22.72 -5.06 -5.18
N ARG A 8 -21.98 -4.32 -4.34
CA ARG A 8 -22.56 -3.65 -3.15
C ARG A 8 -23.39 -2.43 -3.55
N THR A 9 -24.40 -2.10 -2.76
CA THR A 9 -25.08 -0.81 -2.89
C THR A 9 -24.24 0.30 -2.26
N MET A 10 -24.50 1.55 -2.62
CA MET A 10 -23.77 2.71 -2.10
C MET A 10 -23.89 2.80 -0.56
N ASP A 11 -25.09 2.64 -0.04
CA ASP A 11 -25.35 2.77 1.40
C ASP A 11 -24.61 1.70 2.22
N THR A 12 -24.71 0.44 1.80
CA THR A 12 -24.02 -0.67 2.48
C THR A 12 -22.49 -0.58 2.40
N ALA A 13 -21.95 0.02 1.34
CA ALA A 13 -20.52 0.29 1.23
C ALA A 13 -20.07 1.38 2.19
N ILE A 14 -20.87 2.44 2.38
CA ILE A 14 -20.60 3.54 3.30
C ILE A 14 -20.70 3.05 4.75
N GLU A 15 -21.78 2.35 5.10
CA GLU A 15 -21.97 1.77 6.44
C GLU A 15 -20.78 0.86 6.81
N HIS A 16 -20.44 -0.09 5.94
CA HIS A 16 -19.29 -0.96 6.16
C HIS A 16 -17.98 -0.18 6.33
N TYR A 17 -17.75 0.87 5.53
CA TYR A 17 -16.56 1.70 5.67
C TYR A 17 -16.51 2.41 7.03
N CYS A 18 -17.62 3.02 7.45
CA CYS A 18 -17.71 3.78 8.70
C CYS A 18 -17.60 2.88 9.94
N ASP A 19 -18.27 1.73 9.93
CA ASP A 19 -18.42 0.90 11.13
C ASP A 19 -17.26 -0.06 11.34
N THR A 20 -16.61 -0.50 10.26
CA THR A 20 -15.56 -1.52 10.34
C THR A 20 -14.22 -1.02 9.83
N VAL A 21 -14.15 -0.51 8.60
CA VAL A 21 -12.86 -0.24 7.94
C VAL A 21 -12.15 0.95 8.58
N LYS A 22 -12.86 2.06 8.83
CA LYS A 22 -12.27 3.29 9.37
C LYS A 22 -11.78 3.12 10.82
N PRO A 23 -12.55 2.54 11.77
CA PRO A 23 -12.06 2.30 13.13
C PRO A 23 -10.82 1.40 13.15
N MET A 24 -10.84 0.32 12.37
CA MET A 24 -9.70 -0.59 12.25
C MET A 24 -8.47 0.09 11.65
N HIS A 25 -8.66 0.95 10.64
CA HIS A 25 -7.57 1.72 10.07
C HIS A 25 -6.94 2.65 11.11
N LEU A 26 -7.74 3.42 11.84
CA LEU A 26 -7.24 4.36 12.84
C LEU A 26 -6.56 3.66 14.03
N GLN A 27 -7.11 2.53 14.47
CA GLN A 27 -6.60 1.81 15.63
C GLN A 27 -5.35 0.98 15.34
N PHE A 28 -5.25 0.38 14.14
CA PHE A 28 -4.20 -0.61 13.85
C PHE A 28 -3.30 -0.27 12.67
N ILE A 29 -3.83 0.34 11.60
CA ILE A 29 -3.05 0.61 10.39
C ILE A 29 -2.30 1.94 10.49
N GLU A 30 -2.96 3.03 10.86
CA GLU A 30 -2.36 4.36 10.95
C GLU A 30 -1.16 4.41 11.93
N PRO A 31 -1.19 3.75 13.12
CA PRO A 31 -0.02 3.71 13.99
C PRO A 31 1.20 3.00 13.39
N SER A 32 0.99 2.04 12.49
CA SER A 32 2.07 1.28 11.85
C SER A 32 2.96 2.15 10.94
N LYS A 33 2.42 3.27 10.43
CA LYS A 33 3.14 4.24 9.60
C LYS A 33 4.40 4.80 10.29
N ARG A 34 4.42 4.85 11.62
CA ARG A 34 5.58 5.34 12.39
C ARG A 34 6.83 4.46 12.26
N TYR A 35 6.67 3.21 11.82
CA TYR A 35 7.77 2.28 11.64
C TYR A 35 8.25 2.18 10.18
N ALA A 36 7.65 2.95 9.26
CA ALA A 36 8.07 2.93 7.87
C ALA A 36 9.36 3.74 7.67
N ASP A 37 10.34 3.16 6.98
CA ASP A 37 11.57 3.88 6.60
C ASP A 37 11.28 4.96 5.55
N ILE A 38 10.33 4.70 4.65
CA ILE A 38 9.96 5.59 3.54
C ILE A 38 8.43 5.60 3.40
N ILE A 39 7.85 6.79 3.23
CA ILE A 39 6.43 6.98 2.92
C ILE A 39 6.29 7.44 1.47
N VAL A 40 5.50 6.73 0.67
CA VAL A 40 5.24 7.09 -0.74
C VAL A 40 3.85 7.72 -0.88
N PRO A 41 3.76 9.03 -1.20
CA PRO A 41 2.47 9.69 -1.44
C PRO A 41 1.90 9.32 -2.82
N GLN A 42 0.59 9.53 -3.01
CA GLN A 42 -0.15 9.31 -4.26
C GLN A 42 -0.22 7.84 -4.76
N GLY A 43 0.38 6.91 -4.01
CA GLY A 43 0.33 5.48 -4.29
C GLY A 43 0.76 5.14 -5.72
N GLY A 44 -0.07 4.39 -6.42
CA GLY A 44 0.20 3.87 -7.77
C GLY A 44 0.39 4.92 -8.87
N HIS A 45 0.06 6.20 -8.62
CA HIS A 45 0.26 7.27 -9.59
C HIS A 45 1.66 7.89 -9.54
N ASN A 46 2.41 7.64 -8.46
CA ASN A 46 3.75 8.17 -8.29
C ASN A 46 4.78 7.28 -9.01
N LYS A 47 4.86 7.44 -10.33
CA LYS A 47 5.81 6.69 -11.18
C LYS A 47 7.26 6.83 -10.69
N VAL A 48 7.65 8.03 -10.28
CA VAL A 48 9.00 8.31 -9.77
C VAL A 48 9.32 7.45 -8.55
N ALA A 49 8.41 7.36 -7.58
CA ALA A 49 8.63 6.51 -6.40
C ALA A 49 8.66 5.01 -6.75
N ILE A 50 7.82 4.57 -7.69
CA ILE A 50 7.80 3.18 -8.16
C ILE A 50 9.13 2.81 -8.84
N ASP A 51 9.66 3.70 -9.68
CA ASP A 51 10.93 3.49 -10.37
C ASP A 51 12.09 3.37 -9.37
N VAL A 52 12.15 4.26 -8.38
CA VAL A 52 13.17 4.22 -7.31
C VAL A 52 13.11 2.91 -6.51
N LEU A 53 11.91 2.46 -6.14
CA LEU A 53 11.73 1.18 -5.44
C LEU A 53 12.18 0.00 -6.32
N THR A 54 11.80 0.01 -7.60
CA THR A 54 12.15 -1.05 -8.56
C THR A 54 13.67 -1.15 -8.73
N THR A 55 14.34 -0.02 -8.98
CA THR A 55 15.82 0.03 -9.10
C THR A 55 16.50 -0.44 -7.80
N THR A 56 15.95 -0.11 -6.64
CA THR A 56 16.50 -0.54 -5.35
C THR A 56 16.45 -2.06 -5.20
N VAL A 57 15.32 -2.67 -5.57
CA VAL A 57 15.15 -4.14 -5.55
C VAL A 57 16.09 -4.81 -6.55
N GLU A 58 16.19 -4.32 -7.78
CA GLU A 58 17.09 -4.86 -8.80
C GLU A 58 18.56 -4.81 -8.35
N LYS A 59 18.98 -3.69 -7.76
CA LYS A 59 20.33 -3.52 -7.20
C LYS A 59 20.60 -4.52 -6.08
N ALA A 60 19.66 -4.72 -5.17
CA ALA A 60 19.79 -5.69 -4.08
C ALA A 60 19.90 -7.14 -4.61
N LEU A 61 19.12 -7.49 -5.65
CA LEU A 61 19.19 -8.79 -6.30
C LEU A 61 20.54 -9.02 -6.98
N GLN A 62 21.06 -8.00 -7.69
CA GLN A 62 22.36 -8.09 -8.36
C GLN A 62 23.52 -8.24 -7.36
N GLN A 63 23.49 -7.50 -6.25
CA GLN A 63 24.47 -7.65 -5.17
C GLN A 63 24.46 -9.06 -4.59
N LYS A 64 23.27 -9.65 -4.40
CA LYS A 64 23.12 -11.03 -3.92
C LYS A 64 23.67 -12.06 -4.90
N LYS A 65 23.53 -11.84 -6.21
CA LYS A 65 24.09 -12.69 -7.26
C LYS A 65 25.63 -12.63 -7.28
N ASN A 66 26.19 -11.43 -7.10
CA ASN A 66 27.63 -11.23 -7.06
C ASN A 66 28.30 -11.82 -5.80
N ARG A 67 27.63 -11.83 -4.64
CA ARG A 67 28.13 -12.50 -3.42
C ARG A 67 28.14 -14.03 -3.49
N LYS A 68 27.47 -14.63 -4.48
CA LYS A 68 27.39 -16.08 -4.68
C LYS A 68 28.33 -16.60 -5.78
N LYS A 69 28.99 -15.70 -6.50
CA LYS A 69 30.11 -16.00 -7.40
C LYS A 69 31.41 -15.92 -6.61
#